data_AF-A0A9P5YZE1-F1
#
_entry.id   AF-A0A9P5YZE1-F1
#
_cell.length_a   1.000
_cell.length_b   1.000
_cell.length_c   1.000
_cell.angle_alpha   90.00
_cell.angle_beta   90.00
_cell.angle_gamma   90.00
#
_symmetry.space_group_name_H-M   'P 1'
#
loop_
_entity.id
_entity.type
_entity.pdbx_description
1 polymer ?
#
loop_
_entity_poly.entity_id
_entity_poly.type
_entity_poly.pdbx_seq_one_letter_code
_entity_poly.pdbx_strand_id
1 'polypeptide(L)'
;MDDSNWLPRTRIHLTYQNSTPRVNIKDQSTIMQTVIRRAVDLGELYLVLGTPDSEKLTPDDASGMNTPFSVSGLHSIAITALIASAQEQGCDEEQDVVDRLSEGSERYYIKPLRTHVFQRLSLARTQILGRIASALPPVIKVDKKDKVFIGLLLTKSSYIFPLKEGSKDKFVNTKAYQSDIIQMSLKIGFGSLTGVHLPKLYISSNESPQERELPPFMIAVAATTAYAVLQHLLYDSAGNVAEFSTATLQSVFQAHMVRLLEWKRRHPRLFHKYAHQQYKLVIGVGAGVAGDQTTKEIIDEMDWDNMVDSEEEVAGAPA
;
A
#
# COMPACT_ATOMS: atom_id res chain seq x y z
N MET A 1 -15.13 17.22 32.45
CA MET A 1 -15.06 15.83 32.93
C MET A 1 -16.36 15.19 32.53
N ASP A 2 -16.29 14.24 31.60
CA ASP A 2 -17.42 13.57 30.97
C ASP A 2 -17.19 12.07 31.14
N ASP A 3 -17.20 11.64 32.40
CA ASP A 3 -16.70 10.32 32.85
C ASP A 3 -17.79 9.48 33.53
N SER A 4 -19.03 9.96 33.66
CA SER A 4 -20.05 9.27 34.48
C SER A 4 -20.57 7.98 33.85
N ASN A 5 -20.45 7.82 32.53
CA ASN A 5 -21.08 6.72 31.80
C ASN A 5 -20.10 5.80 31.09
N TRP A 6 -18.78 6.03 31.11
CA TRP A 6 -17.84 5.19 30.35
C TRP A 6 -17.26 4.05 31.21
N LEU A 7 -17.05 2.87 30.61
CA LEU A 7 -16.43 1.74 31.30
C LEU A 7 -15.04 2.14 31.86
N PRO A 8 -14.63 1.64 33.04
CA PRO A 8 -13.37 2.05 33.67
C PRO A 8 -12.13 1.81 32.81
N ARG A 9 -12.14 0.77 31.97
CA ARG A 9 -11.04 0.44 31.05
C ARG A 9 -10.79 1.50 29.97
N THR A 10 -11.79 2.32 29.67
CA THR A 10 -11.67 3.41 28.68
C THR A 10 -10.82 4.57 29.17
N ARG A 11 -10.54 4.68 30.48
CA ARG A 11 -9.83 5.83 31.04
C ARG A 11 -8.43 5.98 30.45
N ILE A 12 -8.10 7.20 30.03
CA ILE A 12 -6.77 7.56 29.54
C ILE A 12 -6.11 8.60 30.45
N HIS A 13 -4.81 8.47 30.62
CA HIS A 13 -3.99 9.45 31.35
C HIS A 13 -3.39 10.45 30.36
N LEU A 14 -3.77 11.72 30.51
CA LEU A 14 -3.23 12.80 29.69
C LEU A 14 -2.22 13.61 30.49
N THR A 15 -1.06 13.84 29.88
CA THR A 15 -0.11 14.87 30.34
C THR A 15 -0.34 16.14 29.53
N TYR A 16 0.00 17.31 30.08
CA TYR A 16 -0.20 18.58 29.40
C TYR A 16 1.13 19.30 29.22
N GLN A 17 1.41 19.71 27.99
CA GLN A 17 2.51 20.63 27.69
C GLN A 17 1.93 21.87 27.02
N ASN A 18 2.09 23.04 27.64
CA ASN A 18 1.52 24.31 27.14
C ASN A 18 0.01 24.19 26.81
N SER A 19 -0.76 23.59 27.73
CA SER A 19 -2.21 23.32 27.55
C SER A 19 -2.58 22.36 26.42
N THR A 20 -1.60 21.73 25.75
CA THR A 20 -1.83 20.71 24.74
C THR A 20 -1.80 19.32 25.38
N PRO A 21 -2.89 18.53 25.28
CA PRO A 21 -2.92 17.17 25.83
C PRO A 21 -1.96 16.26 25.06
N ARG A 22 -1.23 15.42 25.79
CA ARG A 22 -0.30 14.42 25.27
C ARG A 22 -0.59 13.07 25.89
N VAL A 23 -0.56 12.05 25.04
CA VAL A 23 -0.67 10.65 25.45
C VAL A 23 0.73 10.10 25.64
N ASN A 24 1.04 9.68 26.86
CA ASN A 24 2.21 8.85 27.15
C ASN A 24 1.75 7.40 27.30
N ILE A 25 2.18 6.53 26.39
CA ILE A 25 1.74 5.12 26.37
C ILE A 25 2.06 4.43 27.70
N LYS A 26 3.22 4.69 28.30
CA LYS A 26 3.66 4.00 29.53
C LYS A 26 2.75 4.25 30.73
N ASP A 27 2.03 5.37 30.73
CA ASP A 27 1.17 5.78 31.83
C ASP A 27 -0.27 5.24 31.66
N GLN A 28 -0.58 4.56 30.53
CA GLN A 28 -1.91 4.04 30.26
C GLN A 28 -2.14 2.67 30.90
N SER A 29 -3.41 2.29 31.05
CA SER A 29 -3.80 0.91 31.42
C SER A 29 -3.26 -0.09 30.38
N THR A 30 -3.05 -1.35 30.78
CA THR A 30 -2.55 -2.40 29.87
C THR A 30 -3.41 -2.56 28.61
N ILE A 31 -4.73 -2.41 28.75
CA ILE A 31 -5.69 -2.46 27.64
C ILE A 31 -5.41 -1.29 26.68
N MET A 32 -5.39 -0.05 27.17
CA MET A 32 -5.14 1.12 26.31
C MET A 32 -3.73 1.12 25.72
N GLN A 33 -2.72 0.61 26.44
CA GLN A 33 -1.38 0.41 25.86
C GLN A 33 -1.42 -0.51 24.65
N THR A 34 -2.14 -1.62 24.76
CA THR A 34 -2.28 -2.62 23.69
C THR A 34 -3.04 -2.02 22.52
N VAL A 35 -4.18 -1.36 22.79
CA VAL A 35 -4.98 -0.67 21.77
C VAL A 35 -4.15 0.36 21.00
N ILE A 36 -3.43 1.24 21.69
CA ILE A 36 -2.64 2.30 21.03
C ILE A 36 -1.49 1.72 20.21
N ARG A 37 -0.73 0.74 20.76
CA ARG A 37 0.39 0.12 20.03
C ARG A 37 -0.11 -0.58 18.78
N ARG A 38 -1.14 -1.42 18.92
CA ARG A 38 -1.72 -2.15 17.81
C ARG A 38 -2.36 -1.24 16.77
N ALA A 39 -2.92 -0.09 17.18
CA ALA A 39 -3.41 0.93 16.25
C ALA A 39 -2.29 1.57 15.41
N VAL A 40 -1.08 1.72 15.96
CA VAL A 40 0.08 2.16 15.17
C VAL A 40 0.44 1.10 14.13
N ASP A 41 0.52 -0.17 14.53
CA ASP A 41 0.83 -1.27 13.61
C ASP A 41 -0.21 -1.39 12.48
N LEU A 42 -1.51 -1.33 12.82
CA LEU A 42 -2.61 -1.34 11.84
C LEU A 42 -2.57 -0.11 10.94
N GLY A 43 -2.33 1.08 11.51
CA GLY A 43 -2.26 2.31 10.73
C GLY A 43 -1.10 2.30 9.73
N GLU A 44 0.06 1.73 10.07
CA GLU A 44 1.17 1.55 9.14
C GLU A 44 0.80 0.63 7.97
N LEU A 45 0.05 -0.44 8.24
CA LEU A 45 -0.51 -1.30 7.19
C LEU A 45 -1.50 -0.53 6.29
N TYR A 46 -2.39 0.25 6.89
CA TYR A 46 -3.40 1.03 6.16
C TYR A 46 -2.80 2.14 5.30
N LEU A 47 -1.61 2.66 5.63
CA LEU A 47 -0.88 3.59 4.76
C LEU A 47 -0.51 2.98 3.41
N VAL A 48 -0.36 1.65 3.33
CA VAL A 48 0.12 0.94 2.15
C VAL A 48 -0.98 0.14 1.47
N LEU A 49 -1.81 -0.56 2.24
CA LEU A 49 -2.82 -1.47 1.71
C LEU A 49 -4.20 -0.82 1.58
N GLY A 50 -4.40 0.33 2.23
CA GLY A 50 -5.71 0.94 2.44
C GLY A 50 -6.37 0.44 3.72
N THR A 51 -7.42 1.15 4.13
CA THR A 51 -8.28 0.74 5.25
C THR A 51 -9.23 -0.38 4.83
N PRO A 52 -9.92 -1.08 5.76
CA PRO A 52 -10.92 -2.09 5.40
C PRO A 52 -12.02 -1.56 4.44
N ASP A 53 -12.40 -0.29 4.58
CA ASP A 53 -13.37 0.35 3.67
C ASP A 53 -12.83 0.56 2.25
N SER A 54 -11.49 0.54 2.08
CA SER A 54 -10.85 0.72 0.78
C SER A 54 -11.16 -0.41 -0.20
N GLU A 55 -11.51 -1.60 0.29
CA GLU A 55 -11.90 -2.75 -0.54
C GLU A 55 -13.26 -2.55 -1.22
N LYS A 56 -14.13 -1.74 -0.61
CA LYS A 56 -15.50 -1.48 -1.08
C LYS A 56 -15.58 -0.23 -1.96
N LEU A 57 -14.46 0.49 -2.15
CA LEU A 57 -14.45 1.73 -2.92
C LEU A 57 -14.82 1.48 -4.37
N THR A 58 -15.75 2.30 -4.87
CA THR A 58 -16.01 2.44 -6.30
C THR A 58 -15.12 3.54 -6.90
N PRO A 59 -15.00 3.61 -8.23
CA PRO A 59 -14.32 4.72 -8.89
C PRO A 59 -14.85 6.11 -8.50
N ASP A 60 -16.16 6.23 -8.29
CA ASP A 60 -16.78 7.51 -7.93
C ASP A 60 -16.36 7.94 -6.52
N ASP A 61 -16.34 7.01 -5.56
CA ASP A 61 -15.91 7.25 -4.18
C ASP A 61 -14.43 7.66 -4.11
N ALA A 62 -13.59 7.07 -4.97
CA ALA A 62 -12.14 7.30 -4.98
C ALA A 62 -11.74 8.73 -5.36
N SER A 63 -12.61 9.47 -6.05
CA SER A 63 -12.33 10.85 -6.44
C SER A 63 -12.27 11.82 -5.25
N GLY A 64 -13.06 11.55 -4.21
CA GLY A 64 -13.18 12.36 -3.00
C GLY A 64 -12.57 11.74 -1.75
N MET A 65 -11.96 10.56 -1.87
CA MET A 65 -11.49 9.81 -0.72
C MET A 65 -10.39 10.55 0.07
N ASN A 66 -10.37 10.33 1.37
CA ASN A 66 -9.22 10.65 2.21
C ASN A 66 -8.00 9.81 1.79
N THR A 67 -6.81 10.40 1.77
CA THR A 67 -5.61 9.74 1.24
C THR A 67 -4.44 9.80 2.23
N PRO A 68 -3.45 8.90 2.12
CA PRO A 68 -2.20 9.00 2.90
C PRO A 68 -1.40 10.30 2.62
N PHE A 69 -1.70 10.99 1.52
CA PHE A 69 -1.03 12.21 1.08
C PHE A 69 -1.70 13.50 1.61
N SER A 70 -2.62 13.39 2.58
CA SER A 70 -3.21 14.55 3.25
C SER A 70 -3.23 14.40 4.77
N VAL A 71 -3.23 15.54 5.48
CA VAL A 71 -3.34 15.57 6.95
C VAL A 71 -4.67 14.99 7.41
N SER A 72 -5.77 15.31 6.72
CA SER A 72 -7.10 14.75 7.02
C SER A 72 -7.12 13.23 6.84
N GLY A 73 -6.47 12.71 5.79
CA GLY A 73 -6.44 11.29 5.54
C GLY A 73 -5.58 10.53 6.56
N LEU A 74 -4.46 11.08 7.00
CA LEU A 74 -3.71 10.49 8.12
C LEU A 74 -4.51 10.49 9.43
N HIS A 75 -5.30 11.54 9.70
CA HIS A 75 -6.21 11.55 10.85
C HIS A 75 -7.31 10.48 10.73
N SER A 76 -7.87 10.30 9.52
CA SER A 76 -8.87 9.28 9.22
C SER A 76 -8.30 7.86 9.37
N ILE A 77 -7.09 7.60 8.87
CA ILE A 77 -6.39 6.32 9.07
C ILE A 77 -6.12 6.08 10.56
N ALA A 78 -5.65 7.10 11.28
CA ALA A 78 -5.36 6.98 12.71
C ALA A 78 -6.58 6.60 13.54
N ILE A 79 -7.74 7.23 13.30
CA ILE A 79 -8.96 6.90 14.04
C ILE A 79 -9.51 5.52 13.65
N THR A 80 -9.47 5.18 12.37
CA THR A 80 -9.88 3.85 11.87
C THR A 80 -9.04 2.74 12.50
N ALA A 81 -7.72 2.95 12.60
CA ALA A 81 -6.82 1.99 13.23
C ALA A 81 -7.04 1.86 14.74
N LEU A 82 -7.37 2.96 15.43
CA LEU A 82 -7.74 2.93 16.86
C LEU A 82 -9.01 2.12 17.10
N ILE A 83 -10.05 2.33 16.29
CA ILE A 83 -11.32 1.60 16.39
C ILE A 83 -11.09 0.11 16.10
N ALA A 84 -10.44 -0.22 14.99
CA ALA A 84 -10.15 -1.61 14.63
C ALA A 84 -9.31 -2.32 15.70
N SER A 85 -8.31 -1.63 16.25
CA SER A 85 -7.49 -2.15 17.36
C SER A 85 -8.32 -2.41 18.62
N ALA A 86 -9.23 -1.51 18.98
CA ALA A 86 -10.12 -1.70 20.12
C ALA A 86 -11.08 -2.90 19.92
N GLN A 87 -11.62 -3.06 18.70
CA GLN A 87 -12.44 -4.22 18.34
C GLN A 87 -11.66 -5.54 18.43
N GLU A 88 -10.41 -5.59 17.94
CA GLU A 88 -9.53 -6.78 18.07
C GLU A 88 -9.26 -7.17 19.54
N GLN A 89 -9.38 -6.21 20.47
CA GLN A 89 -9.21 -6.44 21.91
C GLN A 89 -10.55 -6.71 22.65
N GLY A 90 -11.67 -6.86 21.91
CA GLY A 90 -12.99 -7.06 22.50
C GLY A 90 -13.47 -5.86 23.33
N CYS A 91 -13.09 -4.65 22.92
CA CYS A 91 -13.48 -3.39 23.58
C CYS A 91 -14.62 -2.67 22.83
N ASP A 92 -15.62 -3.43 22.36
CA ASP A 92 -16.71 -3.04 21.47
C ASP A 92 -18.11 -3.03 22.12
N GLU A 93 -18.16 -3.23 23.45
CA GLU A 93 -19.38 -3.10 24.23
C GLU A 93 -19.87 -1.64 24.30
N GLU A 94 -21.14 -1.44 24.66
CA GLU A 94 -21.72 -0.12 24.91
C GLU A 94 -20.88 0.62 25.97
N GLN A 95 -20.66 1.92 25.77
CA GLN A 95 -19.87 2.77 26.67
C GLN A 95 -18.39 2.32 26.84
N ASP A 96 -17.86 1.59 25.87
CA ASP A 96 -16.47 1.15 25.86
C ASP A 96 -15.57 1.96 24.91
N VAL A 97 -14.35 1.48 24.64
CA VAL A 97 -13.33 2.19 23.87
C VAL A 97 -13.81 2.49 22.44
N VAL A 98 -14.44 1.55 21.74
CA VAL A 98 -14.96 1.77 20.38
C VAL A 98 -16.02 2.87 20.36
N ASP A 99 -16.98 2.79 21.26
CA ASP A 99 -18.06 3.76 21.41
C ASP A 99 -17.49 5.15 21.78
N ARG A 100 -16.57 5.20 22.76
CA ARG A 100 -15.92 6.43 23.19
C ARG A 100 -15.01 7.06 22.13
N LEU A 101 -14.42 6.26 21.23
CA LEU A 101 -13.66 6.76 20.07
C LEU A 101 -14.57 7.35 18.99
N SER A 102 -15.86 6.97 18.98
CA SER A 102 -16.84 7.40 17.99
C SER A 102 -17.66 8.60 18.47
N GLU A 103 -18.08 8.58 19.74
CA GLU A 103 -19.05 9.53 20.31
C GLU A 103 -18.53 10.27 21.54
N GLY A 104 -17.38 9.85 22.07
CA GLY A 104 -16.80 10.45 23.26
C GLY A 104 -16.28 11.87 23.05
N SER A 105 -15.73 12.46 24.12
CA SER A 105 -15.24 13.83 24.07
C SER A 105 -14.12 14.02 23.05
N GLU A 106 -14.38 14.82 22.00
CA GLU A 106 -13.36 15.17 20.99
C GLU A 106 -12.12 15.79 21.63
N ARG A 107 -12.29 16.68 22.61
CA ARG A 107 -11.18 17.39 23.26
C ARG A 107 -10.37 16.53 24.21
N TYR A 108 -11.03 15.67 25.00
CA TYR A 108 -10.41 14.97 26.12
C TYR A 108 -10.11 13.50 25.84
N TYR A 109 -10.59 12.95 24.71
CA TYR A 109 -10.44 11.54 24.39
C TYR A 109 -9.98 11.30 22.96
N ILE A 110 -10.83 11.64 21.99
CA ILE A 110 -10.63 11.30 20.57
C ILE A 110 -9.41 12.02 20.01
N LYS A 111 -9.35 13.36 20.10
CA LYS A 111 -8.25 14.14 19.54
C LYS A 111 -6.89 13.78 20.15
N PRO A 112 -6.72 13.63 21.48
CA PRO A 112 -5.43 13.18 22.05
C PRO A 112 -4.94 11.84 21.49
N LEU A 113 -5.80 10.83 21.45
CA LEU A 113 -5.46 9.50 20.92
C LEU A 113 -5.17 9.53 19.42
N ARG A 114 -6.07 10.16 18.64
CA ARG A 114 -5.92 10.35 17.19
C ARG A 114 -4.63 11.09 16.86
N THR A 115 -4.30 12.14 17.60
CA THR A 115 -3.08 12.93 17.38
C THR A 115 -1.82 12.12 17.68
N HIS A 116 -1.82 11.31 18.74
CA HIS A 116 -0.70 10.44 19.06
C HIS A 116 -0.42 9.45 17.92
N VAL A 117 -1.44 8.73 17.46
CA VAL A 117 -1.30 7.77 16.35
C VAL A 117 -0.95 8.49 15.05
N PHE A 118 -1.62 9.59 14.72
CA PHE A 118 -1.32 10.43 13.55
C PHE A 118 0.16 10.82 13.46
N GLN A 119 0.78 11.23 14.57
CA GLN A 119 2.20 11.62 14.58
C GLN A 119 3.10 10.44 14.22
N ARG A 120 2.79 9.24 14.72
CA ARG A 120 3.52 8.01 14.36
C ARG A 120 3.33 7.66 12.88
N LEU A 121 2.10 7.72 12.39
CA LEU A 121 1.80 7.47 10.98
C LEU A 121 2.45 8.48 10.04
N SER A 122 2.55 9.75 10.43
CA SER A 122 3.27 10.76 9.65
C SER A 122 4.75 10.42 9.52
N LEU A 123 5.38 9.91 10.59
CA LEU A 123 6.78 9.46 10.54
C LEU A 123 6.93 8.20 9.68
N ALA A 124 6.06 7.21 9.88
CA ALA A 124 6.07 5.97 9.09
C ALA A 124 5.87 6.24 7.60
N ARG A 125 4.91 7.10 7.23
CA ARG A 125 4.70 7.56 5.85
C ARG A 125 5.99 8.14 5.27
N THR A 126 6.64 9.07 5.98
CA THR A 126 7.89 9.68 5.49
C THR A 126 8.99 8.63 5.30
N GLN A 127 9.08 7.62 6.17
CA GLN A 127 10.05 6.54 6.01
C GLN A 127 9.73 5.65 4.80
N ILE A 128 8.49 5.20 4.65
CA ILE A 128 8.04 4.33 3.54
C ILE A 128 8.26 5.04 2.20
N LEU A 129 7.73 6.26 2.07
CA LEU A 129 7.80 7.01 0.82
C LEU A 129 9.21 7.56 0.56
N GLY A 130 9.96 7.88 1.62
CA GLY A 130 11.35 8.33 1.53
C GLY A 130 12.30 7.27 0.98
N ARG A 131 12.04 5.97 1.24
CA ARG A 131 12.78 4.87 0.62
C ARG A 131 12.64 4.88 -0.90
N ILE A 132 11.41 5.00 -1.40
CA ILE A 132 11.17 5.15 -2.84
C ILE A 132 11.84 6.42 -3.36
N ALA A 133 11.65 7.55 -2.67
CA ALA A 133 12.16 8.83 -3.15
C ALA A 133 13.69 8.92 -3.25
N SER A 134 14.40 8.26 -2.34
CA SER A 134 15.87 8.22 -2.34
C SER A 134 16.44 7.20 -3.32
N ALA A 135 15.83 6.01 -3.42
CA ALA A 135 16.39 4.91 -4.21
C ALA A 135 15.88 4.84 -5.65
N LEU A 136 14.75 5.49 -5.99
CA LEU A 136 14.22 5.49 -7.35
C LEU A 136 15.09 6.29 -8.35
N PRO A 137 15.55 7.52 -8.05
CA PRO A 137 16.34 8.32 -9.00
C PRO A 137 17.61 7.65 -9.58
N PRO A 138 18.41 6.86 -8.83
CA PRO A 138 19.58 6.19 -9.39
C PRO A 138 19.24 4.92 -10.21
N VAL A 139 18.07 4.30 -10.02
CA VAL A 139 17.73 3.04 -10.71
C VAL A 139 16.87 3.25 -11.95
N ILE A 140 16.13 4.35 -12.03
CA ILE A 140 15.37 4.69 -13.23
C ILE A 140 16.34 5.17 -14.30
N LYS A 141 16.23 4.63 -15.52
CA LYS A 141 17.04 5.00 -16.69
C LYS A 141 16.61 6.35 -17.29
N VAL A 142 16.38 7.34 -16.43
CA VAL A 142 15.97 8.70 -16.78
C VAL A 142 17.16 9.61 -16.58
N ASP A 143 17.62 10.29 -17.64
CA ASP A 143 18.64 11.33 -17.49
C ASP A 143 18.05 12.50 -16.70
N LYS A 144 18.57 12.74 -15.50
CA LYS A 144 18.13 13.81 -14.60
C LYS A 144 18.34 15.21 -15.20
N LYS A 145 19.22 15.34 -16.21
CA LYS A 145 19.46 16.58 -16.94
C LYS A 145 18.44 16.80 -18.07
N ASP A 146 17.77 15.73 -18.53
CA ASP A 146 16.75 15.82 -19.56
C ASP A 146 15.40 16.23 -18.97
N LYS A 147 15.30 17.52 -18.61
CA LYS A 147 14.08 18.12 -18.06
C LYS A 147 12.90 18.03 -19.02
N VAL A 148 13.15 18.00 -20.33
CA VAL A 148 12.12 17.86 -21.36
C VAL A 148 11.48 16.47 -21.26
N PHE A 149 12.30 15.42 -21.21
CA PHE A 149 11.80 14.06 -21.06
C PHE A 149 11.11 13.83 -19.70
N ILE A 150 11.63 14.40 -18.61
CA ILE A 150 10.95 14.34 -17.30
C ILE A 150 9.57 15.02 -17.36
N GLY A 151 9.48 16.19 -18.01
CA GLY A 151 8.20 16.86 -18.24
C GLY A 151 7.23 16.02 -19.08
N LEU A 152 7.74 15.30 -20.09
CA LEU A 152 6.95 14.37 -20.89
C LEU A 152 6.41 13.20 -20.05
N LEU A 153 7.24 12.62 -19.17
CA LEU A 153 6.83 11.56 -18.24
C LEU A 153 5.69 12.02 -17.32
N LEU A 154 5.74 13.25 -16.81
CA LEU A 154 4.69 13.81 -15.95
C LEU A 154 3.40 14.14 -16.72
N THR A 155 3.52 14.50 -17.99
CA THR A 155 2.37 14.87 -18.83
C THR A 155 1.41 13.70 -18.97
N LYS A 156 0.13 13.92 -18.62
CA LYS A 156 -0.95 12.90 -18.63
C LYS A 156 -0.60 11.61 -17.86
N SER A 157 0.32 11.69 -16.90
CA SER A 157 0.86 10.53 -16.17
C SER A 157 1.57 9.50 -17.07
N SER A 158 2.24 9.92 -18.14
CA SER A 158 2.91 9.02 -19.09
C SER A 158 3.93 8.07 -18.42
N TYR A 159 4.49 8.48 -17.29
CA TYR A 159 5.42 7.69 -16.48
C TYR A 159 4.88 6.33 -16.00
N ILE A 160 3.56 6.09 -16.03
CA ILE A 160 3.00 4.78 -15.68
C ILE A 160 3.07 3.78 -16.84
N PHE A 161 3.33 4.24 -18.07
CA PHE A 161 3.37 3.41 -19.26
C PHE A 161 4.81 3.13 -19.69
N PRO A 162 5.12 1.92 -20.19
CA PRO A 162 6.44 1.64 -20.72
C PRO A 162 6.68 2.41 -22.03
N LEU A 163 7.94 2.81 -22.23
CA LEU A 163 8.37 3.44 -23.48
C LEU A 163 8.37 2.41 -24.61
N LYS A 164 7.93 2.81 -25.80
CA LYS A 164 8.00 1.96 -26.99
C LYS A 164 9.47 1.79 -27.37
N GLU A 165 9.87 0.56 -27.68
CA GLU A 165 11.23 0.24 -28.11
C GLU A 165 11.68 1.14 -29.28
N GLY A 166 12.90 1.67 -29.17
CA GLY A 166 13.48 2.58 -30.15
C GLY A 166 12.88 4.00 -30.20
N SER A 167 11.90 4.32 -29.35
CA SER A 167 11.32 5.66 -29.24
C SER A 167 11.84 6.41 -28.01
N LYS A 168 11.83 7.74 -28.07
CA LYS A 168 12.14 8.64 -26.94
C LYS A 168 10.90 9.24 -26.29
N ASP A 169 9.74 9.15 -26.94
CA ASP A 169 8.55 9.93 -26.60
C ASP A 169 7.21 9.19 -26.80
N LYS A 170 7.22 7.96 -27.33
CA LYS A 170 6.02 7.16 -27.55
C LYS A 170 5.86 6.11 -26.46
N PHE A 171 4.72 6.12 -25.80
CA PHE A 171 4.38 5.21 -24.72
C PHE A 171 3.39 4.13 -25.18
N VAL A 172 3.52 2.93 -24.61
CA VAL A 172 2.60 1.81 -24.87
C VAL A 172 1.40 1.93 -23.94
N ASN A 173 0.38 2.68 -24.38
CA ASN A 173 -0.80 3.03 -23.57
C ASN A 173 -1.69 1.82 -23.20
N THR A 174 -1.45 0.64 -23.77
CA THR A 174 -2.15 -0.62 -23.41
C THR A 174 -1.54 -1.31 -22.19
N LYS A 175 -0.38 -0.86 -21.71
CA LYS A 175 0.37 -1.45 -20.59
C LYS A 175 0.48 -0.48 -19.41
N ALA A 176 -0.67 0.00 -18.92
CA ALA A 176 -0.72 0.89 -17.77
C ALA A 176 -0.06 0.26 -16.52
N TYR A 177 0.68 1.08 -15.77
CA TYR A 177 1.41 0.70 -14.55
C TYR A 177 2.50 -0.37 -14.74
N GLN A 178 2.93 -0.62 -15.98
CA GLN A 178 3.98 -1.58 -16.30
C GLN A 178 5.32 -0.92 -16.66
N SER A 179 5.45 0.40 -16.50
CA SER A 179 6.74 1.07 -16.71
C SER A 179 7.79 0.62 -15.68
N ASP A 180 9.07 0.70 -16.07
CA ASP A 180 10.20 0.43 -15.17
C ASP A 180 10.13 1.31 -13.91
N ILE A 181 9.65 2.55 -14.04
CA ILE A 181 9.48 3.48 -12.93
C ILE A 181 8.53 2.89 -11.88
N ILE A 182 7.35 2.42 -12.29
CA ILE A 182 6.36 1.85 -11.38
C ILE A 182 6.86 0.52 -10.78
N GLN A 183 7.42 -0.36 -11.60
CA GLN A 183 7.93 -1.65 -11.12
C GLN A 183 9.05 -1.47 -10.09
N MET A 184 9.97 -0.52 -10.32
CA MET A 184 11.03 -0.22 -9.36
C MET A 184 10.48 0.46 -8.11
N SER A 185 9.51 1.37 -8.22
CA SER A 185 8.85 1.97 -7.05
C SER A 185 8.20 0.93 -6.15
N LEU A 186 7.50 -0.05 -6.75
CA LEU A 186 6.87 -1.16 -6.03
C LEU A 186 7.92 -2.04 -5.33
N LYS A 187 8.98 -2.46 -6.04
CA LYS A 187 10.07 -3.26 -5.47
C LYS A 187 10.79 -2.54 -4.32
N ILE A 188 11.18 -1.29 -4.52
CA ILE A 188 11.92 -0.50 -3.53
C ILE A 188 11.06 -0.21 -2.30
N GLY A 189 9.82 0.22 -2.52
CA GLY A 189 8.93 0.63 -1.43
C GLY A 189 8.53 -0.53 -0.54
N PHE A 190 8.35 -1.71 -1.14
CA PHE A 190 7.57 -2.76 -0.52
C PHE A 190 8.19 -4.16 -0.58
N GLY A 191 9.34 -4.34 -1.24
CA GLY A 191 9.97 -5.65 -1.38
C GLY A 191 10.46 -6.26 -0.07
N SER A 192 10.67 -5.44 0.96
CA SER A 192 11.06 -5.90 2.31
C SER A 192 9.88 -6.12 3.25
N LEU A 193 8.64 -5.98 2.78
CA LEU A 193 7.44 -6.22 3.57
C LEU A 193 7.16 -7.73 3.81
N THR A 194 8.14 -8.61 3.59
CA THR A 194 8.03 -10.06 3.74
C THR A 194 7.92 -10.56 5.19
N GLY A 195 8.33 -9.74 6.18
CA GLY A 195 8.41 -10.14 7.59
C GLY A 195 7.25 -9.74 8.51
N VAL A 196 6.35 -8.85 8.07
CA VAL A 196 5.16 -8.44 8.83
C VAL A 196 3.97 -9.23 8.28
N HIS A 197 3.01 -9.64 9.12
CA HIS A 197 1.84 -10.49 8.81
C HIS A 197 0.88 -9.96 7.71
N LEU A 198 1.40 -9.68 6.52
CA LEU A 198 0.71 -9.27 5.30
C LEU A 198 0.07 -10.41 4.49
N PRO A 199 0.48 -11.70 4.57
CA PRO A 199 -0.16 -12.77 3.80
C PRO A 199 -1.68 -12.88 3.94
N LYS A 200 -2.23 -12.48 5.10
CA LYS A 200 -3.68 -12.49 5.37
C LYS A 200 -4.42 -11.26 4.84
N LEU A 201 -3.69 -10.22 4.41
CA LEU A 201 -4.24 -8.94 3.92
C LEU A 201 -4.22 -8.84 2.39
N TYR A 202 -3.57 -9.78 1.70
CA TYR A 202 -3.64 -9.90 0.25
C TYR A 202 -4.79 -10.83 -0.12
N ILE A 203 -5.93 -10.23 -0.43
CA ILE A 203 -7.15 -10.93 -0.82
C ILE A 203 -7.15 -11.09 -2.34
N SER A 204 -7.38 -12.30 -2.83
CA SER A 204 -7.60 -12.53 -4.26
C SER A 204 -8.91 -11.87 -4.70
N SER A 205 -8.94 -11.23 -5.86
CA SER A 205 -10.18 -10.72 -6.46
C SER A 205 -11.01 -11.81 -7.14
N ASN A 206 -10.50 -13.04 -7.22
CA ASN A 206 -11.19 -14.21 -7.73
C ASN A 206 -11.50 -15.21 -6.60
N GLU A 207 -12.35 -16.21 -6.90
CA GLU A 207 -12.65 -17.36 -6.03
C GLU A 207 -11.45 -18.32 -5.82
N SER A 208 -10.22 -17.87 -6.11
CA SER A 208 -8.97 -18.63 -5.98
C SER A 208 -8.13 -18.05 -4.82
N PRO A 209 -8.31 -18.50 -3.56
CA PRO A 209 -7.63 -17.95 -2.38
C PRO A 209 -6.10 -17.99 -2.43
N GLN A 210 -5.53 -18.80 -3.33
CA GLN A 210 -4.08 -18.94 -3.50
C GLN A 210 -3.47 -17.87 -4.43
N GLU A 211 -4.26 -17.22 -5.29
CA GLU A 211 -3.78 -16.19 -6.20
C GLU A 211 -3.86 -14.80 -5.56
N ARG A 212 -2.91 -14.51 -4.65
CA ARG A 212 -2.81 -13.23 -3.96
C ARG A 212 -2.48 -12.07 -4.91
N GLU A 213 -3.08 -10.92 -4.67
CA GLU A 213 -2.92 -9.72 -5.51
C GLU A 213 -2.38 -8.54 -4.71
N LEU A 214 -1.63 -7.64 -5.36
CA LEU A 214 -1.40 -6.33 -4.78
C LEU A 214 -2.69 -5.49 -4.79
N PRO A 215 -3.05 -4.84 -3.68
CA PRO A 215 -4.22 -3.98 -3.65
C PRO A 215 -4.00 -2.74 -4.54
N PRO A 216 -5.07 -2.22 -5.19
CA PRO A 216 -5.02 -0.96 -5.94
C PRO A 216 -4.36 0.18 -5.16
N PHE A 217 -4.62 0.24 -3.85
CA PHE A 217 -4.09 1.26 -2.96
C PHE A 217 -2.56 1.31 -2.96
N MET A 218 -1.90 0.15 -2.88
CA MET A 218 -0.44 0.04 -2.88
C MET A 218 0.19 0.45 -4.20
N ILE A 219 -0.46 0.10 -5.31
CA ILE A 219 -0.06 0.54 -6.66
C ILE A 219 -0.22 2.06 -6.78
N ALA A 220 -1.31 2.63 -6.27
CA ALA A 220 -1.52 4.08 -6.25
C ALA A 220 -0.50 4.80 -5.36
N VAL A 221 -0.12 4.26 -4.20
CA VAL A 221 0.94 4.81 -3.36
C VAL A 221 2.26 4.85 -4.15
N ALA A 222 2.68 3.73 -4.75
CA ALA A 222 3.91 3.68 -5.54
C ALA A 222 3.89 4.68 -6.71
N ALA A 223 2.79 4.75 -7.47
CA ALA A 223 2.65 5.66 -8.59
C ALA A 223 2.71 7.13 -8.16
N THR A 224 1.98 7.51 -7.11
CA THR A 224 2.00 8.89 -6.59
C THR A 224 3.37 9.27 -6.04
N THR A 225 4.08 8.34 -5.38
CA THR A 225 5.44 8.61 -4.93
C THR A 225 6.41 8.74 -6.11
N ALA A 226 6.27 7.94 -7.17
CA ALA A 226 7.04 8.10 -8.40
C ALA A 226 6.78 9.46 -9.06
N TYR A 227 5.52 9.91 -9.10
CA TYR A 227 5.17 11.25 -9.54
C TYR A 227 5.88 12.32 -8.72
N ALA A 228 5.86 12.20 -7.39
CA ALA A 228 6.55 13.15 -6.50
C ALA A 228 8.05 13.22 -6.79
N VAL A 229 8.68 12.07 -7.03
CA VAL A 229 10.10 11.99 -7.41
C VAL A 229 10.37 12.66 -8.75
N LEU A 230 9.56 12.38 -9.77
CA LEU A 230 9.73 12.98 -11.10
C LEU A 230 9.48 14.49 -11.07
N GLN A 231 8.46 14.94 -10.32
CA GLN A 231 8.19 16.36 -10.10
C GLN A 231 9.37 17.04 -9.42
N HIS A 232 9.93 16.40 -8.39
CA HIS A 232 11.13 16.88 -7.72
C HIS A 232 12.32 16.94 -8.68
N LEU A 233 12.58 15.89 -9.45
CA LEU A 233 13.63 15.87 -10.47
C LEU A 233 13.41 16.89 -11.58
N LEU A 234 12.18 17.33 -11.85
CA LEU A 234 11.90 18.37 -12.83
C LEU A 234 12.31 19.76 -12.29
N TYR A 235 11.82 20.10 -11.09
CA TYR A 235 11.91 21.46 -10.55
C TYR A 235 13.09 21.71 -9.61
N ASP A 236 13.67 20.67 -9.02
CA ASP A 236 14.76 20.75 -8.06
C ASP A 236 15.94 19.88 -8.52
N SER A 237 17.15 20.42 -8.38
CA SER A 237 18.39 19.77 -8.83
C SER A 237 19.17 19.14 -7.68
N ALA A 238 18.80 19.41 -6.41
CA ALA A 238 19.64 19.06 -5.27
C ALA A 238 18.91 18.66 -3.96
N GLY A 239 17.58 18.74 -3.87
CA GLY A 239 16.83 18.38 -2.65
C GLY A 239 16.46 16.89 -2.50
N ASN A 240 16.00 16.50 -1.31
CA ASN A 240 15.13 15.32 -1.12
C ASN A 240 13.67 15.74 -1.34
N VAL A 241 12.78 14.81 -1.72
CA VAL A 241 11.33 15.07 -1.72
C VAL A 241 10.89 15.43 -0.29
N ALA A 242 10.76 16.72 -0.02
CA ALA A 242 10.68 17.23 1.36
C ALA A 242 9.29 17.05 1.99
N GLU A 243 8.23 16.98 1.17
CA GLU A 243 6.85 16.94 1.66
C GLU A 243 5.95 16.03 0.82
N PHE A 244 5.42 14.97 1.44
CA PHE A 244 4.43 14.06 0.85
C PHE A 244 2.98 14.45 1.18
N SER A 245 2.75 15.64 1.72
CA SER A 245 1.43 16.09 2.19
C SER A 245 0.94 17.31 1.41
N THR A 246 0.76 17.17 0.10
CA THR A 246 0.34 18.29 -0.77
C THR A 246 -0.98 17.97 -1.48
N ALA A 247 -1.77 19.01 -1.75
CA ALA A 247 -3.02 18.88 -2.51
C ALA A 247 -2.80 18.24 -3.89
N THR A 248 -1.66 18.52 -4.53
CA THR A 248 -1.27 17.91 -5.80
C THR A 248 -1.10 16.40 -5.67
N LEU A 249 -0.34 15.92 -4.68
CA LEU A 249 -0.12 14.49 -4.48
C LEU A 249 -1.41 13.76 -4.07
N GLN A 250 -2.26 14.41 -3.28
CA GLN A 250 -3.60 13.91 -2.99
C GLN A 250 -4.42 13.71 -4.28
N SER A 251 -4.49 14.72 -5.14
CA SER A 251 -5.24 14.64 -6.41
C SER A 251 -4.67 13.57 -7.35
N VAL A 252 -3.33 13.46 -7.44
CA VAL A 252 -2.67 12.42 -8.23
C VAL A 252 -3.00 11.02 -7.70
N PHE A 253 -2.96 10.83 -6.37
CA PHE A 253 -3.36 9.56 -5.75
C PHE A 253 -4.81 9.19 -6.05
N GLN A 254 -5.75 10.13 -5.86
CA GLN A 254 -7.16 9.93 -6.17
C GLN A 254 -7.34 9.55 -7.64
N ALA A 255 -6.66 10.23 -8.57
CA ALA A 255 -6.71 9.89 -10.00
C ALA A 255 -6.17 8.48 -10.29
N HIS A 256 -5.14 8.02 -9.60
CA HIS A 256 -4.66 6.64 -9.72
C HIS A 256 -5.65 5.63 -9.17
N MET A 257 -6.27 5.90 -8.02
CA MET A 257 -7.30 5.03 -7.46
C MET A 257 -8.49 4.90 -8.39
N VAL A 258 -9.01 6.02 -8.93
CA VAL A 258 -10.09 6.01 -9.94
C VAL A 258 -9.71 5.13 -11.13
N ARG A 259 -8.51 5.30 -11.70
CA ARG A 259 -8.04 4.52 -12.86
C ARG A 259 -7.91 3.03 -12.55
N LEU A 260 -7.34 2.67 -11.40
CA LEU A 260 -7.13 1.27 -11.01
C LEU A 260 -8.46 0.57 -10.73
N LEU A 261 -9.39 1.24 -10.04
CA LEU A 261 -10.72 0.71 -9.78
C LEU A 261 -11.54 0.59 -11.06
N GLU A 262 -11.43 1.54 -11.99
CA GLU A 262 -12.04 1.42 -13.32
C GLU A 262 -11.45 0.26 -14.13
N TRP A 263 -10.14 0.05 -14.07
CA TRP A 263 -9.50 -1.09 -14.71
C TRP A 263 -9.99 -2.41 -14.11
N LYS A 264 -10.02 -2.53 -12.78
CA LYS A 264 -10.55 -3.69 -12.07
C LYS A 264 -12.02 -3.96 -12.44
N ARG A 265 -12.84 -2.91 -12.54
CA ARG A 265 -14.26 -3.01 -12.90
C ARG A 265 -14.48 -3.45 -14.35
N ARG A 266 -13.75 -2.86 -15.31
CA ARG A 266 -13.96 -3.11 -16.76
C ARG A 266 -13.27 -4.37 -17.26
N HIS A 267 -12.11 -4.70 -16.70
CA HIS A 267 -11.29 -5.84 -17.13
C HIS A 267 -10.74 -6.62 -15.92
N PRO A 268 -11.62 -7.22 -15.08
CA PRO A 268 -11.24 -7.86 -13.83
C PRO A 268 -10.17 -8.93 -14.01
N ARG A 269 -10.27 -9.78 -15.04
CA ARG A 269 -9.27 -10.82 -15.34
C ARG A 269 -7.88 -10.26 -15.66
N LEU A 270 -7.82 -9.17 -16.44
CA LEU A 270 -6.55 -8.54 -16.80
C LEU A 270 -5.95 -7.81 -15.60
N PHE A 271 -6.79 -7.15 -14.80
CA PHE A 271 -6.36 -6.51 -13.56
C PHE A 271 -5.81 -7.55 -12.57
N HIS A 272 -6.54 -8.64 -12.33
CA HIS A 272 -6.12 -9.77 -11.50
C HIS A 272 -4.75 -10.29 -11.93
N LYS A 273 -4.59 -10.64 -13.22
CA LYS A 273 -3.32 -11.13 -13.77
C LYS A 273 -2.17 -10.15 -13.50
N TYR A 274 -2.41 -8.86 -13.73
CA TYR A 274 -1.42 -7.82 -13.47
C TYR A 274 -1.09 -7.71 -11.96
N ALA A 275 -2.08 -7.57 -11.11
CA ALA A 275 -1.92 -7.37 -9.66
C ALA A 275 -1.25 -8.59 -9.00
N HIS A 276 -1.58 -9.80 -9.46
CA HIS A 276 -0.93 -11.04 -9.04
C HIS A 276 0.54 -11.11 -9.50
N GLN A 277 0.84 -10.73 -10.73
CA GLN A 277 2.22 -10.65 -11.21
C GLN A 277 3.05 -9.64 -10.40
N GLN A 278 2.47 -8.47 -10.08
CA GLN A 278 3.14 -7.50 -9.22
C GLN A 278 3.32 -8.05 -7.79
N TYR A 279 2.36 -8.81 -7.27
CA TYR A 279 2.47 -9.47 -5.97
C TYR A 279 3.68 -10.41 -5.93
N LYS A 280 3.79 -11.31 -6.92
CA LYS A 280 4.94 -12.24 -7.06
C LYS A 280 6.27 -11.48 -7.14
N LEU A 281 6.29 -10.35 -7.84
CA LEU A 281 7.47 -9.51 -8.05
C LEU A 281 7.90 -8.71 -6.82
N VAL A 282 6.94 -8.23 -6.00
CA VAL A 282 7.21 -7.44 -4.79
C VAL A 282 7.52 -8.36 -3.61
N ILE A 283 6.70 -9.38 -3.37
CA ILE A 283 6.80 -10.23 -2.17
C ILE A 283 7.84 -11.34 -2.34
N GLY A 284 8.38 -11.54 -3.55
CA GLY A 284 9.55 -12.38 -3.76
C GLY A 284 9.25 -13.88 -3.77
N VAL A 285 8.16 -14.30 -4.43
CA VAL A 285 8.05 -15.73 -4.83
C VAL A 285 9.07 -16.05 -5.94
N GLY A 286 9.65 -15.02 -6.59
CA GLY A 286 10.71 -15.15 -7.59
C GLY A 286 12.13 -15.05 -7.01
N ALA A 287 12.51 -15.98 -6.14
CA ALA A 287 13.86 -16.54 -5.97
C ALA A 287 13.93 -17.36 -4.66
N GLY A 288 13.45 -18.61 -4.68
CA GLY A 288 13.95 -19.63 -3.76
C GLY A 288 13.14 -19.97 -2.51
N VAL A 289 11.81 -19.91 -2.54
CA VAL A 289 11.00 -20.70 -1.59
C VAL A 289 9.92 -21.45 -2.37
N ALA A 290 10.24 -22.68 -2.72
CA ALA A 290 9.28 -23.69 -3.17
C ALA A 290 8.30 -23.94 -2.01
N GLY A 291 7.10 -23.40 -2.11
CA GLY A 291 6.07 -23.53 -1.09
C GLY A 291 4.71 -23.08 -1.61
N ASP A 292 4.33 -23.60 -2.78
CA ASP A 292 2.98 -23.78 -3.35
C ASP A 292 3.03 -23.69 -4.88
N GLN A 293 3.95 -24.41 -5.53
CA GLN A 293 3.67 -24.82 -6.91
C GLN A 293 2.60 -25.90 -6.80
N THR A 294 1.35 -25.55 -7.08
CA THR A 294 0.30 -26.56 -7.15
C THR A 294 0.61 -27.52 -8.30
N THR A 295 0.30 -28.80 -8.12
CA THR A 295 0.51 -29.85 -9.15
C THR A 295 -0.03 -29.43 -10.51
N LYS A 296 -1.05 -28.58 -10.55
CA LYS A 296 -1.65 -28.03 -11.77
C LYS A 296 -0.73 -27.06 -12.54
N GLU A 297 0.00 -26.19 -11.85
CA GLU A 297 0.96 -25.27 -12.49
C GLU A 297 2.15 -26.05 -13.08
N ILE A 298 2.56 -27.14 -12.44
CA ILE A 298 3.62 -28.04 -12.94
C ILE A 298 3.13 -28.82 -14.18
N ILE A 299 1.86 -29.25 -14.17
CA ILE A 299 1.25 -29.98 -15.29
C ILE A 299 1.00 -29.07 -16.50
N ASP A 300 0.62 -27.81 -16.31
CA ASP A 300 0.38 -26.87 -17.41
C ASP A 300 1.68 -26.35 -18.06
N GLU A 301 2.84 -26.43 -17.37
CA GLU A 301 4.16 -26.10 -17.94
C GLU A 301 4.83 -27.28 -18.65
N MET A 302 4.30 -28.51 -18.51
CA MET A 302 4.80 -29.68 -19.23
C MET A 302 4.35 -29.66 -20.69
N ASP A 303 5.31 -29.66 -21.61
CA ASP A 303 5.08 -29.86 -23.04
C ASP A 303 4.82 -31.34 -23.32
N TRP A 304 3.61 -31.79 -22.98
CA TRP A 304 3.15 -33.17 -23.12
C TRP A 304 3.29 -33.70 -24.56
N ASP A 305 3.22 -32.80 -25.55
CA ASP A 305 3.28 -33.15 -26.96
C ASP A 305 4.70 -33.52 -27.43
N ASN A 306 5.74 -33.21 -26.63
CA ASN A 306 7.14 -33.50 -26.93
C ASN A 306 7.81 -34.43 -25.91
N MET A 307 7.03 -35.08 -25.04
CA MET A 307 7.58 -36.12 -24.16
C MET A 307 7.92 -37.36 -24.97
N VAL A 308 9.20 -37.69 -25.03
CA VAL A 308 9.69 -38.89 -25.72
C VAL A 308 9.43 -40.10 -24.82
N ASP A 309 8.56 -41.00 -25.26
CA ASP A 309 8.43 -42.33 -24.67
C ASP A 309 9.77 -43.05 -24.83
N SER A 310 10.43 -43.34 -23.72
CA SER A 310 11.70 -44.05 -23.71
C SER A 310 11.51 -45.46 -23.17
N GLU A 311 10.76 -46.27 -23.89
CA GLU A 311 10.70 -47.74 -23.77
C GLU A 311 10.36 -48.25 -25.20
N GLU A 312 11.06 -49.13 -25.91
CA GLU A 312 12.02 -50.17 -25.59
C GLU A 312 12.94 -50.38 -26.83
N GLU A 313 14.25 -50.50 -26.63
CA GLU A 313 15.12 -51.17 -27.62
C GLU A 313 15.39 -52.59 -27.09
N VAL A 314 14.45 -53.51 -27.34
CA VAL A 314 14.69 -54.95 -27.20
C VAL A 314 14.99 -55.55 -28.57
N ALA A 315 16.23 -56.05 -28.65
CA ALA A 315 16.74 -57.16 -29.44
C ALA A 315 17.01 -56.98 -30.95
N GLY A 316 18.29 -57.16 -31.29
CA GLY A 316 18.74 -57.45 -32.64
C GLY A 316 20.22 -57.81 -32.72
N ALA A 317 20.67 -58.85 -32.00
CA ALA A 317 21.87 -59.57 -32.44
C ALA A 317 21.56 -60.23 -33.79
N PRO A 318 22.50 -60.21 -34.74
CA PRO A 318 23.08 -61.52 -35.08
C PRO A 318 24.58 -61.49 -35.43
N ALA A 319 25.20 -62.60 -35.00
CA ALA A 319 26.27 -63.41 -35.62
C ALA A 319 27.37 -62.74 -36.45
#